data_AF-A0A024UQ18-F1
#
_entry.id   AF-A0A024UQ18-F1
#
_cell.length_a   1.000
_cell.length_b   1.000
_cell.length_c   1.000
_cell.angle_alpha   90.00
_cell.angle_beta   90.00
_cell.angle_gamma   90.00
#
_symmetry.space_group_name_H-M   'P 1'
#
loop_
_entity.id
_entity.type
_entity.pdbx_description
1 polymer ?
#
loop_
_entity_poly.entity_id
_entity_poly.type
_entity_poly.pdbx_seq_one_letter_code
_entity_poly.pdbx_strand_id
1 'polypeptide(L)'
;MQITVSNAKGKEYGTVEAQPKDTLAQLKKQLQKITRLSIHRQGLKLKTTGDAFKNLTGDLETLATLGFVEGTNALVVKDLGPQIGYRTVFILEYLGPMVFVLLYATRPAFLYGAKAASLPFSKTATYGIVAWTLHFLKRELETIFVHRFSRPTMPLFNLFKNCMYYWSFGLIIGYPLCHPLYQGPKSETQVLIGLVIFAVSEMLNFSVHMQFRLMRTQEGSSARNIPKGPLFALVSCPNYTFEVLGWVGFSIFTQIAFGYLFTLVGFLQMAQWALQKHKGYYKTYGDDYKKLGRKALVPFLL
;
A
#
# COMPACT_ATOMS: atom_id res chain seq x y z
N MET A 1 -9.33 -9.82 34.52
CA MET A 1 -10.69 -9.45 34.06
C MET A 1 -11.31 -10.57 33.24
N GLN A 2 -12.61 -10.80 33.43
CA GLN A 2 -13.40 -11.74 32.63
C GLN A 2 -14.04 -10.99 31.44
N ILE A 3 -13.95 -11.58 30.25
CA ILE A 3 -14.48 -11.00 29.00
C ILE A 3 -15.49 -11.97 28.41
N THR A 4 -16.73 -11.53 28.23
CA THR A 4 -17.78 -12.33 27.58
C THR A 4 -17.66 -12.20 26.07
N VAL A 5 -17.65 -13.33 25.37
CA VAL A 5 -17.37 -13.39 23.93
C VAL A 5 -18.60 -13.89 23.18
N SER A 6 -19.06 -13.13 22.21
CA SER A 6 -20.16 -13.52 21.32
C SER A 6 -19.86 -13.21 19.86
N ASN A 7 -20.65 -13.75 18.94
CA ASN A 7 -20.60 -13.36 17.54
C ASN A 7 -21.56 -12.18 17.25
N ALA A 8 -21.48 -11.63 16.04
CA ALA A 8 -22.35 -10.54 15.61
C ALA A 8 -23.86 -10.88 15.55
N LYS A 9 -24.22 -12.17 15.64
CA LYS A 9 -25.59 -12.67 15.67
C LYS A 9 -26.06 -12.99 17.11
N GLY A 10 -25.27 -12.66 18.14
CA GLY A 10 -25.60 -12.92 19.54
C GLY A 10 -25.31 -14.35 20.03
N LYS A 11 -24.75 -15.24 19.21
CA LYS A 11 -24.29 -16.56 19.68
C LYS A 11 -23.08 -16.39 20.59
N GLU A 12 -23.19 -16.85 21.82
CA GLU A 12 -22.08 -16.84 22.78
C GLU A 12 -21.07 -17.94 22.47
N TYR A 13 -19.78 -17.60 22.65
CA TYR A 13 -18.67 -18.54 22.58
C TYR A 13 -18.13 -18.90 23.97
N GLY A 14 -18.52 -18.16 25.01
CA GLY A 14 -18.09 -18.32 26.39
C GLY A 14 -17.32 -17.11 26.91
N THR A 15 -16.60 -17.30 28.01
CA THR A 15 -15.79 -16.27 28.67
C THR A 15 -14.30 -16.56 28.52
N VAL A 16 -13.49 -15.52 28.49
CA VAL A 16 -12.02 -15.62 28.55
C VAL A 16 -11.48 -14.74 29.67
N GLU A 17 -10.45 -15.24 30.35
CA GLU A 17 -9.71 -14.49 31.35
C GLU A 17 -8.49 -13.84 30.71
N ALA A 18 -8.37 -12.53 30.90
CA ALA A 18 -7.22 -11.76 30.47
C ALA A 18 -6.81 -10.75 31.53
N GLN A 19 -5.57 -10.30 31.46
CA GLN A 19 -5.02 -9.24 32.31
C GLN A 19 -4.97 -7.92 31.53
N PRO A 20 -5.11 -6.75 32.18
CA PRO A 20 -5.00 -5.46 31.50
C PRO A 20 -3.68 -5.26 30.73
N LYS A 21 -2.60 -5.92 31.20
CA LYS A 21 -1.27 -5.93 30.56
C LYS A 21 -1.14 -6.86 29.36
N ASP A 22 -2.09 -7.77 29.16
CA ASP A 22 -2.06 -8.67 28.00
C ASP A 22 -2.24 -7.86 26.72
N THR A 23 -1.66 -8.35 25.64
CA THR A 23 -1.78 -7.76 24.31
C THR A 23 -3.01 -8.29 23.57
N LEU A 24 -3.48 -7.53 22.59
CA LEU A 24 -4.54 -7.98 21.69
C LEU A 24 -4.17 -9.29 20.97
N ALA A 25 -2.89 -9.50 20.64
CA ALA A 25 -2.39 -10.75 20.07
C ALA A 25 -2.58 -11.94 21.03
N GLN A 26 -2.29 -11.77 22.33
CA GLN A 26 -2.50 -12.80 23.33
C GLN A 26 -3.99 -13.13 23.48
N LEU A 27 -4.86 -12.11 23.52
CA LEU A 27 -6.31 -12.32 23.54
C LEU A 27 -6.79 -13.10 22.30
N LYS A 28 -6.35 -12.74 21.09
CA LYS A 28 -6.70 -13.48 19.86
C LYS A 28 -6.31 -14.95 19.90
N LYS A 29 -5.16 -15.29 20.51
CA LYS A 29 -4.73 -16.70 20.70
C LYS A 29 -5.66 -17.45 21.64
N GLN A 30 -6.15 -16.81 22.70
CA GLN A 30 -7.16 -17.41 23.58
C GLN A 30 -8.50 -17.59 22.84
N LEU A 31 -8.95 -16.57 22.12
CA LEU A 31 -10.20 -16.60 21.34
C LEU A 31 -10.19 -17.67 20.25
N GLN A 32 -9.03 -17.98 19.68
CA GLN A 32 -8.91 -19.07 18.69
C GLN A 32 -9.35 -20.42 19.26
N LYS A 33 -9.12 -20.68 20.55
CA LYS A 33 -9.50 -21.94 21.20
C LYS A 33 -11.01 -22.11 21.29
N ILE A 34 -11.75 -21.04 21.60
CA ILE A 34 -13.21 -21.09 21.79
C ILE A 34 -13.99 -20.84 20.49
N THR A 35 -13.49 -19.99 19.59
CA THR A 35 -14.18 -19.64 18.34
C THR A 35 -13.83 -20.57 17.18
N ARG A 36 -12.72 -21.31 17.28
CA ARG A 36 -12.08 -22.05 16.18
C ARG A 36 -11.68 -21.18 14.97
N LEU A 37 -11.72 -19.86 15.10
CA LEU A 37 -11.26 -18.92 14.07
C LEU A 37 -9.76 -18.66 14.25
N SER A 38 -9.00 -18.75 13.16
CA SER A 38 -7.59 -18.36 13.19
C SER A 38 -7.43 -16.90 13.59
N ILE A 39 -6.30 -16.56 14.23
CA ILE A 39 -6.03 -15.20 14.74
C ILE A 39 -6.22 -14.09 13.70
N HIS A 40 -5.97 -14.39 12.42
CA HIS A 40 -6.07 -13.42 11.33
C HIS A 40 -7.51 -13.21 10.85
N ARG A 41 -8.39 -14.20 11.05
CA ARG A 41 -9.81 -14.11 10.68
C ARG A 41 -10.66 -13.40 11.74
N GLN A 42 -10.11 -13.12 12.91
CA GLN A 42 -10.83 -12.51 14.01
C GLN A 42 -10.86 -10.98 13.86
N GLY A 43 -12.03 -10.44 13.51
CA GLY A 43 -12.36 -9.02 13.65
C GLY A 43 -13.01 -8.77 15.01
N LEU A 44 -12.38 -7.95 15.85
CA LEU A 44 -12.82 -7.77 17.23
C LEU A 44 -13.45 -6.39 17.44
N LYS A 45 -14.60 -6.37 18.10
CA LYS A 45 -15.29 -5.15 18.53
C LYS A 45 -15.56 -5.20 20.03
N LEU A 46 -15.06 -4.22 20.76
CA LEU A 46 -15.36 -4.04 22.17
C LEU A 46 -16.64 -3.23 22.30
N LYS A 47 -17.61 -3.72 23.09
CA LYS A 47 -18.79 -2.95 23.48
C LYS A 47 -18.35 -1.91 24.50
N THR A 48 -18.63 -0.63 24.23
CA THR A 48 -18.36 0.47 25.15
C THR A 48 -19.65 0.91 25.84
N THR A 49 -19.53 1.73 26.88
CA THR A 49 -20.68 2.34 27.58
C THR A 49 -21.59 3.05 26.58
N GLY A 50 -22.91 2.80 26.64
CA GLY A 50 -23.91 3.40 25.74
C GLY A 50 -24.13 2.70 24.40
N ASP A 51 -24.02 1.35 24.36
CA ASP A 51 -24.25 0.50 23.16
C ASP A 51 -23.37 0.77 21.92
N ALA A 52 -22.38 1.66 22.03
CA ALA A 52 -21.40 1.87 20.99
C ALA A 52 -20.38 0.72 20.91
N PHE A 53 -19.82 0.51 19.72
CA PHE A 53 -18.77 -0.49 19.49
C PHE A 53 -17.48 0.16 19.03
N LYS A 54 -16.37 -0.20 19.68
CA LYS A 54 -15.01 0.18 19.28
C LYS A 54 -14.35 -0.98 18.53
N ASN A 55 -13.98 -0.77 17.27
CA ASN A 55 -13.15 -1.73 16.54
C ASN A 55 -11.75 -1.80 17.19
N LEU A 56 -11.28 -3.01 17.50
CA LEU A 56 -9.97 -3.22 18.08
C LEU A 56 -8.93 -3.48 16.99
N THR A 57 -7.81 -2.76 17.07
CA THR A 57 -6.67 -2.89 16.16
C THR A 57 -5.38 -2.64 16.92
N GLY A 58 -4.25 -3.11 16.39
CA GLY A 58 -2.95 -2.98 17.05
C GLY A 58 -2.68 -4.21 17.90
N ASP A 59 -2.12 -5.25 17.27
CA ASP A 59 -1.92 -6.55 17.92
C ASP A 59 -0.94 -6.49 19.10
N LEU A 60 -0.13 -5.44 19.16
CA LEU A 60 0.84 -5.15 20.22
C LEU A 60 0.29 -4.23 21.31
N GLU A 61 -0.88 -3.62 21.11
CA GLU A 61 -1.51 -2.76 22.12
C GLU A 61 -2.03 -3.62 23.27
N THR A 62 -1.93 -3.10 24.49
CA THR A 62 -2.44 -3.78 25.68
C THR A 62 -3.95 -3.64 25.76
N LEU A 63 -4.60 -4.58 26.45
CA LEU A 63 -6.05 -4.50 26.66
C LEU A 63 -6.43 -3.22 27.44
N ALA A 64 -5.57 -2.76 28.36
CA ALA A 64 -5.74 -1.48 29.04
C ALA A 64 -5.79 -0.30 28.06
N THR A 65 -4.83 -0.16 27.14
CA THR A 65 -4.82 0.97 26.17
C THR A 65 -5.97 0.88 25.16
N LEU A 66 -6.46 -0.33 24.91
CA LEU A 66 -7.63 -0.57 24.08
C LEU A 66 -8.96 -0.25 24.76
N GLY A 67 -8.96 0.02 26.07
CA GLY A 67 -10.13 0.46 26.84
C GLY A 67 -10.94 -0.67 27.46
N PHE A 68 -10.32 -1.82 27.71
CA PHE A 68 -10.95 -2.88 28.51
C PHE A 68 -10.99 -2.47 29.99
N VAL A 69 -12.15 -2.62 30.63
CA VAL A 69 -12.38 -2.27 32.05
C VAL A 69 -12.77 -3.51 32.84
N GLU A 70 -12.41 -3.61 34.11
CA GLU A 70 -12.79 -4.80 34.91
C GLU A 70 -14.31 -4.94 35.05
N GLY A 71 -14.84 -6.16 34.85
CA GLY A 71 -16.21 -6.53 35.18
C GLY A 71 -17.32 -6.26 34.15
N THR A 72 -17.05 -5.60 33.01
CA THR A 72 -18.13 -5.18 32.06
C THR A 72 -17.81 -5.38 30.57
N ASN A 73 -16.76 -6.12 30.21
CA ASN A 73 -16.35 -6.24 28.81
C ASN A 73 -17.14 -7.31 28.04
N ALA A 74 -18.01 -6.86 27.15
CA ALA A 74 -18.57 -7.70 26.10
C ALA A 74 -17.78 -7.51 24.79
N LEU A 75 -17.28 -8.61 24.23
CA LEU A 75 -16.49 -8.65 23.02
C LEU A 75 -17.24 -9.38 21.91
N VAL A 76 -17.42 -8.70 20.77
CA VAL A 76 -18.02 -9.28 19.58
C VAL A 76 -16.92 -9.70 18.61
N VAL A 77 -16.90 -10.99 18.28
CA VAL A 77 -16.01 -11.59 17.28
C VAL A 77 -16.75 -11.72 15.96
N LYS A 78 -16.19 -11.11 14.93
CA LYS A 78 -16.62 -11.23 13.54
C LYS A 78 -15.59 -12.05 12.77
N ASP A 79 -16.06 -13.07 12.05
CA ASP A 79 -15.23 -13.75 11.06
C ASP A 79 -15.06 -12.85 9.83
N LEU A 80 -13.81 -12.49 9.53
CA LEU A 80 -13.44 -11.66 8.40
C LEU A 80 -13.40 -12.45 7.06
N GLY A 81 -13.58 -13.78 7.12
CA GLY A 81 -13.41 -14.66 5.97
C GLY A 81 -11.93 -14.87 5.60
N PRO A 82 -11.64 -15.49 4.45
CA PRO A 82 -10.27 -15.78 4.02
C PRO A 82 -9.37 -14.53 4.01
N GLN A 83 -8.20 -14.66 4.61
CA GLN A 83 -7.21 -13.59 4.75
C GLN A 83 -5.89 -13.98 4.07
N ILE A 84 -5.14 -12.98 3.62
CA ILE A 84 -3.81 -13.12 3.05
C ILE A 84 -2.86 -12.09 3.68
N GLY A 85 -1.60 -12.47 3.86
CA GLY A 85 -0.57 -11.58 4.41
C GLY A 85 -0.33 -10.36 3.54
N TYR A 86 -0.24 -9.16 4.13
CA TYR A 86 0.00 -7.93 3.38
C TYR A 86 1.25 -8.01 2.50
N ARG A 87 2.36 -8.54 3.04
CA ARG A 87 3.60 -8.70 2.27
C ARG A 87 3.39 -9.56 1.02
N THR A 88 2.69 -10.70 1.14
CA THR A 88 2.37 -11.57 0.00
C THR A 88 1.52 -10.86 -1.05
N VAL A 89 0.57 -10.03 -0.62
CA VAL A 89 -0.24 -9.23 -1.55
C VAL A 89 0.62 -8.28 -2.35
N PHE A 90 1.48 -7.50 -1.66
CA PHE A 90 2.35 -6.54 -2.33
C PHE A 90 3.31 -7.22 -3.32
N ILE A 91 3.83 -8.40 -2.98
CA ILE A 91 4.65 -9.19 -3.92
C ILE A 91 3.82 -9.62 -5.15
N LEU A 92 2.63 -10.19 -4.95
CA LEU A 92 1.82 -10.68 -6.07
C LEU A 92 1.28 -9.54 -6.96
N GLU A 93 0.93 -8.39 -6.38
CA GLU A 93 0.42 -7.26 -7.15
C GLU A 93 1.51 -6.58 -8.00
N TYR A 94 2.75 -6.52 -7.52
CA TYR A 94 3.88 -5.88 -8.22
C TYR A 94 4.64 -6.83 -9.16
N LEU A 95 4.64 -8.13 -8.91
CA LEU A 95 5.32 -9.10 -9.77
C LEU A 95 4.71 -9.16 -11.17
N GLY A 96 3.38 -9.15 -11.26
CA GLY A 96 2.67 -9.27 -12.54
C GLY A 96 3.04 -8.20 -13.58
N PRO A 97 2.91 -6.89 -13.31
CA PRO A 97 3.28 -5.86 -14.29
C PRO A 97 4.73 -5.95 -14.73
N MET A 98 5.66 -6.36 -13.86
CA MET A 98 7.05 -6.61 -14.24
C MET A 98 7.17 -7.80 -15.20
N VAL A 99 6.57 -8.94 -14.84
CA VAL A 99 6.58 -10.16 -15.67
C VAL A 99 5.96 -9.90 -17.04
N PHE A 100 4.82 -9.21 -17.12
CA PHE A 100 4.19 -8.94 -18.41
C PHE A 100 5.04 -8.09 -19.33
N VAL A 101 5.67 -7.02 -18.81
CA VAL A 101 6.56 -6.18 -19.63
C VAL A 101 7.79 -6.96 -20.08
N LEU A 102 8.39 -7.78 -19.20
CA LEU A 102 9.52 -8.62 -19.58
C LEU A 102 9.14 -9.69 -20.61
N LEU A 103 7.96 -10.29 -20.51
CA LEU A 103 7.44 -11.22 -21.50
C LEU A 103 7.22 -10.51 -22.85
N TYR A 104 6.63 -9.31 -22.87
CA TYR A 104 6.51 -8.52 -24.10
C TYR A 104 7.86 -8.10 -24.67
N ALA A 105 8.87 -7.86 -23.83
CA ALA A 105 10.23 -7.54 -24.27
C ALA A 105 10.89 -8.71 -25.03
N THR A 106 10.45 -9.96 -24.82
CA THR A 106 10.86 -11.09 -25.68
C THR A 106 10.27 -11.04 -27.10
N ARG A 107 9.29 -10.15 -27.33
CA ARG A 107 8.54 -9.98 -28.58
C ARG A 107 8.05 -11.31 -29.16
N PRO A 108 7.20 -12.06 -28.43
CA PRO A 108 6.78 -13.38 -28.87
C PRO A 108 6.06 -13.30 -30.21
N ALA A 109 6.37 -14.25 -31.10
CA ALA A 109 5.93 -14.24 -32.50
C ALA A 109 4.40 -14.20 -32.67
N PHE A 110 3.65 -14.81 -31.76
CA PHE A 110 2.18 -14.82 -31.82
C PHE A 110 1.54 -13.46 -31.50
N LEU A 111 2.26 -12.53 -30.85
CA LEU A 111 1.78 -11.18 -30.56
C LEU A 111 2.32 -10.13 -31.54
N TYR A 112 3.60 -10.23 -31.90
CA TYR A 112 4.29 -9.17 -32.66
C TYR A 112 4.71 -9.59 -34.08
N GLY A 113 4.51 -10.87 -34.44
CA GLY A 113 4.93 -11.44 -35.72
C GLY A 113 6.30 -12.14 -35.66
N ALA A 114 6.52 -13.08 -36.59
CA ALA A 114 7.66 -14.00 -36.57
C ALA A 114 9.06 -13.35 -36.54
N LYS A 115 9.19 -12.12 -37.07
CA LYS A 115 10.47 -11.39 -37.15
C LYS A 115 10.64 -10.32 -36.06
N ALA A 116 9.66 -10.16 -35.17
CA ALA A 116 9.67 -9.06 -34.21
C ALA A 116 10.83 -9.14 -33.21
N ALA A 117 11.14 -10.33 -32.71
CA ALA A 117 12.23 -10.55 -31.75
C ALA A 117 13.61 -10.18 -32.29
N SER A 118 13.82 -10.26 -33.62
CA SER A 118 15.09 -9.85 -34.25
C SER A 118 15.21 -8.34 -34.50
N LEU A 119 14.13 -7.57 -34.36
CA LEU A 119 14.18 -6.12 -34.57
C LEU A 119 14.73 -5.44 -33.32
N PRO A 120 15.52 -4.35 -33.47
CA PRO A 120 15.99 -3.60 -32.32
C PRO A 120 14.84 -2.89 -31.59
N PHE A 121 15.07 -2.53 -30.33
CA PHE A 121 14.24 -1.57 -29.62
C PHE A 121 14.73 -0.15 -29.90
N SER A 122 13.81 0.82 -29.96
CA SER A 122 14.21 2.23 -29.93
C SER A 122 14.82 2.57 -28.57
N LYS A 123 15.70 3.59 -28.50
CA LYS A 123 16.29 4.04 -27.22
C LYS A 123 15.22 4.29 -26.16
N THR A 124 14.15 4.99 -26.54
CA THR A 124 13.02 5.29 -25.66
C THR A 124 12.30 4.04 -25.16
N ALA A 125 12.08 3.04 -26.02
CA ALA A 125 11.48 1.78 -25.61
C ALA A 125 12.37 1.05 -24.60
N THR A 126 13.67 0.97 -24.86
CA THR A 126 14.65 0.38 -23.94
C THR A 126 14.62 1.09 -22.58
N TYR A 127 14.65 2.42 -22.57
CA TYR A 127 14.55 3.19 -21.33
C TYR A 127 13.24 2.96 -20.59
N GLY A 128 12.11 2.87 -21.32
CA GLY A 128 10.82 2.58 -20.72
C GLY A 128 10.75 1.19 -20.10
N ILE A 129 11.26 0.16 -20.78
CA ILE A 129 11.31 -1.22 -20.26
C ILE A 129 12.17 -1.28 -19.00
N VAL A 130 13.35 -0.64 -19.02
CA VAL A 130 14.26 -0.58 -17.88
C VAL A 130 13.63 0.20 -16.72
N ALA A 131 13.08 1.38 -16.97
CA ALA A 131 12.43 2.21 -15.95
C ALA A 131 11.26 1.47 -15.27
N TRP A 132 10.39 0.85 -16.08
CA TRP A 132 9.26 0.04 -15.59
C TRP A 132 9.75 -1.13 -14.72
N THR A 133 10.72 -1.88 -15.22
CA THR A 133 11.28 -3.05 -14.52
C THR A 133 11.95 -2.63 -13.21
N LEU A 134 12.78 -1.59 -13.24
CA LEU A 134 13.46 -1.08 -12.05
C LEU A 134 12.49 -0.55 -11.00
N HIS A 135 11.42 0.14 -11.41
CA HIS A 135 10.37 0.57 -10.49
C HIS A 135 9.75 -0.64 -9.77
N PHE A 136 9.21 -1.61 -10.51
CA PHE A 136 8.55 -2.75 -9.87
C PHE A 136 9.53 -3.62 -9.07
N LEU A 137 10.75 -3.82 -9.56
CA LEU A 137 11.80 -4.50 -8.81
C LEU A 137 12.12 -3.79 -7.49
N LYS A 138 12.25 -2.46 -7.51
CA LYS A 138 12.43 -1.66 -6.30
C LYS A 138 11.24 -1.81 -5.36
N ARG A 139 10.00 -1.80 -5.85
CA ARG A 139 8.79 -2.04 -5.04
C ARG A 139 8.77 -3.44 -4.39
N GLU A 140 9.25 -4.47 -5.09
CA GLU A 140 9.44 -5.82 -4.55
C GLU A 140 10.48 -5.83 -3.42
N LEU A 141 11.66 -5.26 -3.67
CA LEU A 141 12.75 -5.19 -2.70
C LEU A 141 12.33 -4.37 -1.46
N GLU A 142 11.63 -3.26 -1.64
CA GLU A 142 11.07 -2.48 -0.54
C GLU A 142 10.07 -3.31 0.27
N THR A 143 9.22 -4.09 -0.38
CA THR A 143 8.23 -4.94 0.28
C THR A 143 8.87 -6.03 1.14
N ILE A 144 9.99 -6.59 0.68
CA ILE A 144 10.72 -7.65 1.39
C ILE A 144 11.60 -7.08 2.51
N PHE A 145 12.36 -6.02 2.24
CA PHE A 145 13.45 -5.56 3.10
C PHE A 145 13.16 -4.25 3.87
N VAL A 146 12.26 -3.41 3.36
CA VAL A 146 12.03 -2.05 3.88
C VAL A 146 10.72 -1.95 4.65
N HIS A 147 9.61 -2.41 4.08
CA HIS A 147 8.27 -2.22 4.63
C HIS A 147 8.04 -3.01 5.91
N ARG A 148 7.54 -2.29 6.93
CA ARG A 148 6.99 -2.86 8.16
C ARG A 148 5.48 -2.62 8.19
N PHE A 149 4.67 -3.66 8.14
CA PHE A 149 3.21 -3.52 8.10
C PHE A 149 2.62 -3.42 9.52
N SER A 150 1.65 -2.54 9.72
CA SER A 150 0.96 -2.38 11.00
C SER A 150 -0.17 -3.41 11.20
N ARG A 151 -0.58 -4.08 10.12
CA ARG A 151 -1.57 -5.16 10.13
C ARG A 151 -0.95 -6.38 9.46
N PRO A 152 -1.22 -7.60 9.95
CA PRO A 152 -0.63 -8.80 9.39
C PRO A 152 -1.28 -9.18 8.05
N THR A 153 -2.60 -8.99 7.91
CA THR A 153 -3.37 -9.51 6.79
C THR A 153 -4.44 -8.55 6.27
N MET A 154 -4.91 -8.82 5.05
CA MET A 154 -6.09 -8.22 4.44
C MET A 154 -7.04 -9.29 3.87
N PRO A 155 -8.31 -8.93 3.54
CA PRO A 155 -9.24 -9.85 2.88
C PRO A 155 -8.69 -10.37 1.55
N LEU A 156 -8.75 -11.68 1.33
CA LEU A 156 -8.20 -12.32 0.13
C LEU A 156 -8.75 -11.73 -1.17
N PHE A 157 -10.04 -11.39 -1.22
CA PHE A 157 -10.64 -10.82 -2.43
C PHE A 157 -10.04 -9.47 -2.88
N ASN A 158 -9.40 -8.74 -1.96
CA ASN A 158 -8.70 -7.51 -2.34
C ASN A 158 -7.42 -7.81 -3.14
N LEU A 159 -6.82 -9.01 -3.03
CA LEU A 159 -5.68 -9.42 -3.84
C LEU A 159 -6.03 -9.33 -5.32
N PHE A 160 -7.15 -9.95 -5.71
CA PHE A 160 -7.59 -9.95 -7.11
C PHE A 160 -7.84 -8.53 -7.62
N LYS A 161 -8.41 -7.64 -6.81
CA LYS A 161 -8.62 -6.23 -7.20
C LYS A 161 -7.29 -5.53 -7.46
N ASN A 162 -6.33 -5.68 -6.55
CA ASN A 162 -5.01 -5.05 -6.68
C ASN A 162 -4.23 -5.62 -7.87
N CYS A 163 -4.19 -6.95 -8.02
CA CYS A 163 -3.58 -7.60 -9.17
C CYS A 163 -4.25 -7.16 -10.47
N MET A 164 -5.58 -7.22 -10.57
CA MET A 164 -6.28 -6.75 -11.79
C MET A 164 -5.90 -5.32 -12.17
N TYR A 165 -5.80 -4.40 -11.20
CA TYR A 165 -5.35 -3.04 -11.48
C TYR A 165 -3.94 -3.02 -12.07
N TYR A 166 -2.93 -3.47 -11.32
CA TYR A 166 -1.53 -3.36 -11.74
C TYR A 166 -1.21 -4.21 -12.97
N TRP A 167 -1.74 -5.43 -13.04
CA TRP A 167 -1.49 -6.38 -14.10
C TRP A 167 -2.11 -5.90 -15.41
N SER A 168 -3.32 -5.35 -15.38
CA SER A 168 -3.95 -4.79 -16.58
C SER A 168 -3.14 -3.62 -17.14
N PHE A 169 -2.62 -2.74 -16.28
CA PHE A 169 -1.75 -1.65 -16.73
C PHE A 169 -0.41 -2.15 -17.29
N GLY A 170 0.20 -3.16 -16.67
CA GLY A 170 1.37 -3.84 -17.24
C GLY A 170 1.09 -4.47 -18.61
N LEU A 171 -0.10 -5.05 -18.80
CA LEU A 171 -0.52 -5.61 -20.08
C LEU A 171 -0.70 -4.54 -21.16
N ILE A 172 -1.49 -3.49 -20.89
CA ILE A 172 -1.86 -2.49 -21.89
C ILE A 172 -0.77 -1.47 -22.18
N ILE A 173 0.16 -1.22 -21.26
CA ILE A 173 1.32 -0.33 -21.46
C ILE A 173 2.49 -1.13 -22.05
N GLY A 174 2.71 -2.34 -21.56
CA GLY A 174 3.79 -3.21 -22.03
C GLY A 174 3.67 -3.56 -23.52
N TYR A 175 2.44 -3.80 -23.98
CA TYR A 175 2.19 -4.13 -25.38
C TYR A 175 2.72 -3.08 -26.37
N PRO A 176 2.25 -1.81 -26.34
CA PRO A 176 2.74 -0.78 -27.25
C PRO A 176 4.19 -0.38 -26.97
N LEU A 177 4.66 -0.41 -25.72
CA LEU A 177 6.04 -0.10 -25.38
C LEU A 177 7.04 -1.04 -26.06
N CYS A 178 6.69 -2.33 -26.13
CA CYS A 178 7.57 -3.33 -26.72
C CYS A 178 7.33 -3.56 -28.22
N HIS A 179 6.32 -2.94 -28.81
CA HIS A 179 5.93 -3.16 -30.20
C HIS A 179 7.03 -2.70 -31.18
N PRO A 180 7.35 -3.45 -32.25
CA PRO A 180 8.37 -3.05 -33.23
C PRO A 180 8.09 -1.71 -33.92
N LEU A 181 6.81 -1.36 -34.07
CA LEU A 181 6.35 -0.08 -34.64
C LEU A 181 6.18 1.03 -33.60
N TYR A 182 6.64 0.86 -32.36
CA TYR A 182 6.56 1.90 -31.34
C TYR A 182 7.29 3.18 -31.79
N GLN A 183 6.56 4.29 -31.79
CA GLN A 183 7.09 5.62 -32.08
C GLN A 183 7.02 6.47 -30.82
N GLY A 184 8.16 6.59 -30.14
CA GLY A 184 8.30 7.50 -28.99
C GLY A 184 8.46 8.96 -29.42
N PRO A 185 8.65 9.88 -28.46
CA PRO A 185 8.97 11.28 -28.75
C PRO A 185 10.16 11.42 -29.69
N LYS A 186 10.07 12.37 -30.63
CA LYS A 186 11.19 12.75 -31.50
C LYS A 186 12.22 13.64 -30.79
N SER A 187 11.81 14.34 -29.73
CA SER A 187 12.68 15.24 -28.98
C SER A 187 13.49 14.47 -27.94
N GLU A 188 14.82 14.42 -28.12
CA GLU A 188 15.73 13.83 -27.12
C GLU A 188 15.66 14.58 -25.78
N THR A 189 15.48 15.91 -25.82
CA THR A 189 15.31 16.74 -24.62
C THR A 189 14.07 16.33 -23.83
N GLN A 190 12.94 16.07 -24.50
CA GLN A 190 11.73 15.58 -23.83
C GLN A 190 11.98 14.23 -23.15
N VAL A 191 12.68 13.31 -23.84
CA VAL A 191 13.00 12.00 -23.28
C VAL A 191 13.89 12.13 -22.05
N LEU A 192 14.93 12.98 -22.13
CA LEU A 192 15.85 13.23 -21.01
C LEU A 192 15.15 13.85 -19.81
N ILE A 193 14.31 14.88 -20.03
CA ILE A 193 13.55 15.54 -18.96
C ILE A 193 12.65 14.52 -18.25
N GLY A 194 11.88 13.72 -19.00
CA GLY A 194 11.00 12.71 -18.41
C GLY A 194 11.78 11.64 -17.62
N LEU A 195 12.94 11.21 -18.12
CA LEU A 195 13.81 10.26 -17.41
C LEU A 195 14.40 10.84 -16.13
N VAL A 196 14.85 12.10 -16.14
CA VAL A 196 15.35 12.78 -14.94
C VAL A 196 14.24 12.91 -13.90
N ILE A 197 13.05 13.33 -14.31
CA ILE A 197 11.88 13.40 -13.43
C ILE A 197 11.59 12.02 -12.82
N PHE A 198 11.60 10.96 -13.64
CA PHE A 198 11.38 9.60 -13.19
C PHE A 198 12.43 9.16 -12.16
N ALA A 199 13.71 9.26 -12.51
CA ALA A 199 14.82 8.78 -11.68
C ALA A 199 14.89 9.51 -10.33
N VAL A 200 14.79 10.84 -10.34
CA VAL A 200 14.79 11.64 -9.11
C VAL A 200 13.58 11.28 -8.24
N SER A 201 12.41 11.12 -8.84
CA SER A 201 11.20 10.74 -8.13
C SER A 201 11.32 9.35 -7.49
N GLU A 202 11.89 8.37 -8.19
CA GLU A 202 12.12 7.03 -7.64
C GLU A 202 13.05 7.05 -6.42
N MET A 203 14.14 7.82 -6.49
CA MET A 203 15.08 8.00 -5.38
C MET A 203 14.43 8.68 -4.17
N LEU A 204 13.66 9.74 -4.40
CA LEU A 204 12.97 10.46 -3.33
C LEU A 204 11.85 9.60 -2.71
N ASN A 205 11.09 8.86 -3.52
CA ASN A 205 10.10 7.91 -3.05
C ASN A 205 10.74 6.82 -2.15
N PHE A 206 11.87 6.24 -2.57
CA PHE A 206 12.63 5.29 -1.74
C PHE A 206 13.09 5.91 -0.42
N SER A 207 13.60 7.15 -0.48
CA SER A 207 14.09 7.87 0.70
C SER A 207 12.97 8.05 1.73
N VAL A 208 11.75 8.36 1.28
CA VAL A 208 10.57 8.43 2.15
C VAL A 208 10.20 7.06 2.74
N HIS A 209 10.25 5.98 1.94
CA HIS A 209 9.98 4.63 2.45
C HIS A 209 11.00 4.18 3.50
N MET A 210 12.28 4.47 3.29
CA MET A 210 13.33 4.25 4.28
C MET A 210 13.06 5.04 5.56
N GLN A 211 12.63 6.29 5.45
CA GLN A 211 12.24 7.07 6.62
C GLN A 211 11.05 6.45 7.36
N PHE A 212 10.01 5.99 6.64
CA PHE A 212 8.89 5.28 7.27
C PHE A 212 9.32 4.01 7.99
N ARG A 213 10.28 3.26 7.43
CA ARG A 213 10.88 2.09 8.08
C ARG A 213 11.56 2.47 9.39
N LEU A 214 12.40 3.51 9.38
CA LEU A 214 13.16 3.95 10.56
C LEU A 214 12.26 4.48 11.69
N MET A 215 11.12 5.08 11.34
CA MET A 215 10.16 5.58 12.34
C MET A 215 9.32 4.47 12.99
N ARG A 216 9.29 3.26 12.43
CA ARG A 216 8.56 2.13 13.01
C ARG A 216 9.52 1.24 13.78
N THR A 217 9.30 1.06 15.07
CA THR A 217 10.17 0.23 15.94
C THR A 217 10.13 -1.25 15.60
N GLN A 218 8.96 -1.80 15.25
CA GLN A 218 8.76 -3.21 14.95
C GLN A 218 7.56 -3.47 14.02
N GLU A 219 7.52 -4.67 13.41
CA GLU A 219 6.38 -5.17 12.63
C GLU A 219 5.12 -5.24 13.51
N GLY A 220 3.95 -4.91 12.96
CA GLY A 220 2.69 -4.88 13.71
C GLY A 220 2.47 -3.63 14.58
N SER A 221 3.44 -2.72 14.67
CA SER A 221 3.29 -1.47 15.41
C SER A 221 2.23 -0.55 14.76
N SER A 222 1.28 -0.10 15.58
CA SER A 222 0.21 0.83 15.22
C SER A 222 0.59 2.30 15.33
N ALA A 223 1.78 2.62 15.86
CA ALA A 223 2.22 3.99 16.08
C ALA A 223 2.21 4.82 14.79
N ARG A 224 1.66 6.04 14.87
CA ARG A 224 1.52 6.98 13.74
C ARG A 224 2.13 8.34 14.06
N ASN A 225 3.40 8.34 14.44
CA ASN A 225 4.15 9.56 14.72
C ASN A 225 4.16 10.49 13.50
N ILE A 226 4.11 11.81 13.74
CA ILE A 226 4.25 12.81 12.67
C ILE A 226 5.66 12.69 12.05
N PRO A 227 5.78 12.41 10.75
CA PRO A 227 7.08 12.37 10.09
C PRO A 227 7.72 13.76 10.04
N LYS A 228 9.02 13.87 10.30
CA LYS A 228 9.77 15.14 10.28
C LYS A 228 10.77 15.18 9.11
N GLY A 229 11.44 16.30 8.89
CA GLY A 229 12.50 16.41 7.86
C GLY A 229 12.04 16.98 6.52
N PRO A 230 13.00 17.22 5.60
CA PRO A 230 12.80 18.08 4.44
C PRO A 230 11.78 17.54 3.44
N LEU A 231 11.74 16.23 3.21
CA LEU A 231 10.78 15.61 2.29
C LEU A 231 9.33 15.74 2.76
N PHE A 232 9.12 15.92 4.07
CA PHE A 232 7.81 16.13 4.67
C PHE A 232 7.52 17.61 4.95
N ALA A 233 8.36 18.54 4.51
CA ALA A 233 8.18 19.96 4.83
C ALA A 233 6.85 20.51 4.27
N LEU A 234 6.49 20.12 3.05
CA LEU A 234 5.35 20.69 2.33
C LEU A 234 4.12 19.79 2.32
N VAL A 235 4.30 18.47 2.37
CA VAL A 235 3.22 17.50 2.20
C VAL A 235 3.28 16.36 3.20
N SER A 236 2.13 15.74 3.42
CA SER A 236 1.94 14.70 4.42
C SER A 236 2.34 13.33 3.90
N CYS A 237 2.17 13.10 2.60
CA CYS A 237 2.44 11.85 1.92
C CYS A 237 3.40 12.05 0.73
N PRO A 238 4.65 12.49 0.98
CA PRO A 238 5.61 12.73 -0.09
C PRO A 238 5.94 11.48 -0.89
N ASN A 239 5.83 10.28 -0.31
CA ASN A 239 5.97 9.03 -1.06
C ASN A 239 4.97 8.96 -2.22
N TYR A 240 3.72 9.37 -2.00
CA TYR A 240 2.70 9.43 -3.05
C TYR A 240 2.96 10.56 -4.05
N THR A 241 3.46 11.71 -3.58
CA THR A 241 3.84 12.81 -4.48
C THR A 241 4.90 12.37 -5.47
N PHE A 242 5.99 11.75 -4.96
CA PHE A 242 7.07 11.27 -5.80
C PHE A 242 6.67 10.07 -6.65
N GLU A 243 5.79 9.19 -6.16
CA GLU A 243 5.21 8.13 -7.00
C GLU A 243 4.51 8.72 -8.23
N VAL A 244 3.62 9.70 -8.03
CA VAL A 244 2.90 10.37 -9.13
C VAL A 244 3.88 11.07 -10.07
N LEU A 245 4.85 11.82 -9.54
CA LEU A 245 5.84 12.51 -10.36
C LEU A 245 6.69 11.54 -11.19
N GLY A 246 7.02 10.37 -10.64
CA GLY A 246 7.66 9.29 -11.38
C GLY A 246 6.86 8.92 -12.61
N TRP A 247 5.59 8.57 -12.43
CA TRP A 247 4.70 8.18 -13.52
C TRP A 247 4.37 9.31 -14.51
N VAL A 248 4.35 10.58 -14.06
CA VAL A 248 4.33 11.76 -14.94
C VAL A 248 5.58 11.77 -15.84
N GLY A 249 6.77 11.60 -15.27
CA GLY A 249 8.02 11.51 -16.02
C GLY A 249 8.00 10.37 -17.05
N PHE A 250 7.57 9.17 -16.62
CA PHE A 250 7.39 8.01 -17.50
C PHE A 250 6.46 8.30 -18.67
N SER A 251 5.31 8.91 -18.40
CA SER A 251 4.33 9.24 -19.43
C SER A 251 4.86 10.28 -20.41
N ILE A 252 5.59 11.30 -19.92
CA ILE A 252 6.22 12.32 -20.76
C ILE A 252 7.22 11.72 -21.73
N PHE A 253 8.13 10.84 -21.27
CA PHE A 253 9.17 10.31 -22.16
C PHE A 253 8.71 9.14 -23.03
N THR A 254 7.64 8.42 -22.66
CA THR A 254 7.12 7.30 -23.47
C THR A 254 5.98 7.69 -24.42
N GLN A 255 5.19 8.73 -24.11
CA GLN A 255 4.01 9.13 -24.89
C GLN A 255 3.00 7.99 -25.13
N ILE A 256 2.93 7.03 -24.22
CA ILE A 256 1.92 5.98 -24.27
C ILE A 256 0.65 6.50 -23.60
N ALA A 257 -0.45 6.58 -24.33
CA ALA A 257 -1.73 7.12 -23.83
C ALA A 257 -2.20 6.43 -22.53
N PHE A 258 -2.06 5.10 -22.45
CA PHE A 258 -2.39 4.35 -21.24
C PHE A 258 -1.43 4.61 -20.06
N GLY A 259 -0.22 5.11 -20.30
CA GLY A 259 0.68 5.59 -19.25
C GLY A 259 0.15 6.84 -18.55
N TYR A 260 -0.41 7.78 -19.33
CA TYR A 260 -1.11 8.94 -18.76
C TYR A 260 -2.35 8.54 -17.97
N LEU A 261 -3.13 7.59 -18.48
CA LEU A 261 -4.30 7.07 -17.77
C LEU A 261 -3.89 6.39 -16.45
N PHE A 262 -2.83 5.58 -16.46
CA PHE A 262 -2.29 4.95 -15.27
C PHE A 262 -1.87 5.97 -14.22
N THR A 263 -1.20 7.04 -14.67
CA THR A 263 -0.77 8.16 -13.81
C THR A 263 -1.98 8.86 -13.20
N LEU A 264 -3.01 9.15 -13.99
CA LEU A 264 -4.22 9.84 -13.53
C LEU A 264 -5.00 8.98 -12.51
N VAL A 265 -5.25 7.71 -12.81
CA VAL A 265 -5.99 6.83 -11.91
C VAL A 265 -5.19 6.61 -10.61
N GLY A 266 -3.88 6.40 -10.71
CA GLY A 266 -2.99 6.31 -9.56
C GLY A 266 -3.00 7.58 -8.71
N PHE A 267 -2.95 8.75 -9.33
CA PHE A 267 -3.04 10.05 -8.65
C PHE A 267 -4.34 10.19 -7.87
N LEU A 268 -5.51 9.90 -8.49
CA LEU A 268 -6.81 10.03 -7.82
C LEU A 268 -6.91 9.10 -6.61
N GLN A 269 -6.46 7.85 -6.75
CA GLN A 269 -6.45 6.88 -5.65
C GLN A 269 -5.54 7.33 -4.50
N MET A 270 -4.32 7.78 -4.83
CA MET A 270 -3.36 8.24 -3.84
C MET A 270 -3.77 9.56 -3.18
N ALA A 271 -4.44 10.45 -3.90
CA ALA A 271 -5.04 11.68 -3.35
C ALA A 271 -6.08 11.35 -2.28
N GLN A 272 -6.97 10.38 -2.56
CA GLN A 272 -7.94 9.94 -1.57
C GLN A 272 -7.26 9.38 -0.31
N TRP A 273 -6.24 8.53 -0.47
CA TRP A 273 -5.48 7.98 0.67
C TRP A 273 -4.69 9.05 1.43
N ALA A 274 -4.09 10.01 0.72
CA ALA A 274 -3.36 11.12 1.30
C ALA A 274 -4.27 11.98 2.18
N LEU A 275 -5.46 12.34 1.66
CA LEU A 275 -6.46 13.11 2.40
C LEU A 275 -6.92 12.38 3.67
N GLN A 276 -7.14 11.06 3.60
CA GLN A 276 -7.51 10.26 4.77
C GLN A 276 -6.40 10.25 5.83
N LYS A 277 -5.14 10.09 5.41
CA LYS A 277 -3.97 10.14 6.31
C LYS A 277 -3.80 11.53 6.93
N HIS A 278 -3.94 12.57 6.12
CA HIS A 278 -3.84 13.96 6.54
C HIS A 278 -4.91 14.34 7.58
N LYS A 279 -6.17 13.97 7.34
CA LYS A 279 -7.26 14.09 8.32
C LYS A 279 -6.98 13.30 9.60
N GLY A 280 -6.37 12.12 9.48
CA GLY A 280 -5.92 11.32 10.61
C GLY A 280 -4.92 12.06 11.50
N TYR A 281 -3.92 12.73 10.91
CA TYR A 281 -2.95 13.52 11.68
C TYR A 281 -3.61 14.69 12.41
N TYR A 282 -4.52 15.44 11.77
CA TYR A 282 -5.28 16.49 12.46
C TYR A 282 -6.06 15.96 13.65
N LYS A 283 -6.75 14.81 13.48
CA LYS A 283 -7.52 14.21 14.56
C LYS A 283 -6.66 13.79 15.75
N THR A 284 -5.44 13.31 15.48
CA THR A 284 -4.54 12.80 16.53
C THR A 284 -3.73 13.91 17.21
N TYR A 285 -3.32 14.94 16.47
CA TYR A 285 -2.32 15.91 16.94
C TYR A 285 -2.82 17.36 16.97
N GLY A 286 -4.03 17.65 16.47
CA GLY A 286 -4.65 18.97 16.55
C GLY A 286 -3.74 20.11 16.08
N ASP A 287 -3.53 21.08 16.97
CA ASP A 287 -2.79 22.31 16.67
C ASP A 287 -1.30 22.07 16.39
N ASP A 288 -0.69 21.04 16.98
CA ASP A 288 0.72 20.74 16.75
C ASP A 288 0.99 20.33 15.30
N TYR A 289 0.03 19.63 14.68
CA TYR A 289 0.10 19.31 13.27
C TYR A 289 -0.32 20.50 12.39
N LYS A 290 -1.31 21.28 12.82
CA LYS A 290 -1.80 22.46 12.08
C LYS A 290 -0.71 23.49 11.84
N LYS A 291 0.16 23.73 12.84
CA LYS A 291 1.31 24.65 12.74
C LYS A 291 2.31 24.30 11.63
N LEU A 292 2.34 23.05 11.17
CA LEU A 292 3.26 22.59 10.13
C LEU A 292 2.87 23.07 8.71
N GLY A 293 1.64 23.55 8.51
CA GLY A 293 1.20 24.10 7.22
C GLY A 293 1.22 23.11 6.03
N ARG A 294 1.34 21.80 6.29
CA ARG A 294 1.44 20.77 5.24
C ARG A 294 0.14 20.62 4.47
N LYS A 295 0.28 20.23 3.21
CA LYS A 295 -0.80 19.72 2.37
C LYS A 295 -0.82 18.19 2.36
N ALA A 296 -1.83 17.54 1.80
CA ALA A 296 -1.94 16.09 1.82
C ALA A 296 -0.94 15.41 0.85
N LEU A 297 -0.86 15.90 -0.38
CA LEU A 297 -0.20 15.28 -1.54
C LEU A 297 0.51 16.27 -2.48
N VAL A 298 -0.13 17.36 -2.90
CA VAL A 298 0.44 18.32 -3.87
C VAL A 298 0.88 19.56 -3.10
N PRO A 299 2.17 19.93 -3.13
CA PRO A 299 2.66 21.12 -2.46
C PRO A 299 1.80 22.35 -2.78
N PHE A 300 1.42 23.08 -1.73
CA PHE A 300 0.61 24.32 -1.80
C PHE A 300 -0.84 24.17 -2.29
N LEU A 301 -1.24 23.01 -2.83
CA LEU A 301 -2.57 22.81 -3.42
C LEU A 301 -3.44 21.79 -2.67
N LEU A 302 -2.98 20.54 -2.55
CA LEU A 302 -3.81 19.40 -2.08
C LEU A 302 -3.14 18.66 -0.94
#